data_AF-A0A9D7HQ15-F1
#
_entry.id   AF-A0A9D7HQ15-F1
#
_cell.length_a   1.000
_cell.length_b   1.000
_cell.length_c   1.000
_cell.angle_alpha   90.00
_cell.angle_beta   90.00
_cell.angle_gamma   90.00
#
_symmetry.space_group_name_H-M   'P 1'
#
loop_
_entity.id
_entity.type
_entity.pdbx_description
1 polymer ?
#
loop_
_entity_poly.entity_id
_entity_poly.type
_entity_poly.pdbx_seq_one_letter_code
_entity_poly.pdbx_strand_id
1 'polypeptide(L)'
;MYETTHDKAYLIKFINLSLKAIAWRYSSYLFCDSHYQNGLLLWPMAHYIHLVEYDEPELNSLAIPSGLIAYQASTVPINEFPSASHTYGTVAAWLYNRCYETLTTELVLEWDPDLALDRSVNENASFSGPLLYLGHLSTVNSEYAACGHFLDKGALQATLFKGLLPEEDKCTCDDFPQGVLQVLPNGSYTWYHSGWSLPTDNCVVGCVSPYYFSSTPDVELYTEFIEDLSHAVTTLILPRLAHQIELYTGGNYPFTDVEMVRFRNTFTKNLWSAADEDFYNTTAGTLGPFSDNNGPNQAIGWHKYKSLAWMPLWKFDAQAGSSPNVYDIIMDFYESDMYPQPANDFGGQTHYGVAEVVSAQWENECFDLTLFNRELVYDQDFAAKDVLTVDPDGEAGASFAEPVINEPRFTVNEGITAEFRAGAAVVFEPGFETIPGSTVTAVIDPLGCDLTYRAPAMVLTGPTYANVQEPREAPVVDTTAVDLSEEIGTHKDDVHFLHDQVAHVATVRLTLVQGRSVRVELSDALGKPVMQRPVAPLPVGSHDLSLELDGLSTGIYFCKVWMDASPQVFKFIQDEN
;
A
#
# COMPACT_ATOMS: atom_id res chain seq x y z
N MET A 1 -6.18 12.68 3.15
CA MET A 1 -7.01 13.85 3.55
C MET A 1 -8.47 13.50 3.71
N TYR A 2 -9.24 13.18 2.66
CA TYR A 2 -10.65 12.79 2.84
C TYR A 2 -10.80 11.62 3.83
N GLU A 3 -10.07 10.52 3.63
CA GLU A 3 -10.07 9.36 4.54
C GLU A 3 -9.58 9.65 5.98
N THR A 4 -9.06 10.86 6.21
CA THR A 4 -8.59 11.33 7.52
C THR A 4 -9.63 12.23 8.18
N THR A 5 -10.21 13.16 7.40
CA THR A 5 -11.07 14.24 7.91
C THR A 5 -12.54 14.08 7.55
N HIS A 6 -12.89 13.12 6.70
CA HIS A 6 -14.19 12.92 6.05
C HIS A 6 -14.78 14.22 5.45
N ASP A 7 -13.90 15.17 5.13
CA ASP A 7 -14.28 16.45 4.53
C ASP A 7 -14.42 16.29 3.02
N LYS A 8 -15.67 16.28 2.55
CA LYS A 8 -16.03 16.05 1.15
C LYS A 8 -15.48 17.12 0.21
N ALA A 9 -15.04 18.27 0.70
CA ALA A 9 -14.32 19.24 -0.11
C ALA A 9 -13.07 18.63 -0.78
N TYR A 10 -12.35 17.74 -0.07
CA TYR A 10 -11.20 17.05 -0.65
C TYR A 10 -11.59 16.13 -1.80
N LEU A 11 -12.72 15.41 -1.68
CA LEU A 11 -13.23 14.57 -2.77
C LEU A 11 -13.64 15.41 -3.98
N ILE A 12 -14.35 16.52 -3.78
CA ILE A 12 -14.76 17.40 -4.88
C ILE A 12 -13.54 17.94 -5.63
N LYS A 13 -12.48 18.36 -4.91
CA LYS A 13 -11.22 18.76 -5.54
C LYS A 13 -10.56 17.63 -6.31
N PHE A 14 -10.49 16.45 -5.71
CA PHE A 14 -9.93 15.26 -6.36
C PHE A 14 -10.68 14.92 -7.66
N ILE A 15 -12.02 14.98 -7.63
CA ILE A 15 -12.87 14.76 -8.80
C ILE A 15 -12.52 15.78 -9.88
N ASN A 16 -12.51 17.08 -9.56
CA ASN A 16 -12.22 18.13 -10.53
C ASN A 16 -10.82 17.99 -11.16
N LEU A 17 -9.82 17.59 -10.37
CA LEU A 17 -8.47 17.30 -10.87
C LEU A 17 -8.44 16.05 -11.76
N SER A 18 -9.17 15.00 -11.39
CA SER A 18 -9.24 13.76 -12.17
C SER A 18 -9.94 13.95 -13.50
N LEU A 19 -11.06 14.68 -13.52
CA LEU A 19 -11.77 15.03 -14.75
C LEU A 19 -10.87 15.85 -15.68
N LYS A 20 -10.08 16.78 -15.12
CA LYS A 20 -9.08 17.52 -15.88
C LYS A 20 -8.03 16.60 -16.45
N ALA A 21 -7.41 15.73 -15.65
CA ALA A 21 -6.40 14.80 -16.16
C ALA A 21 -6.94 13.90 -17.30
N ILE A 22 -8.13 13.32 -17.12
CA ILE A 22 -8.73 12.42 -18.11
C ILE A 22 -9.15 13.13 -19.40
N ALA A 23 -9.62 14.39 -19.33
CA ALA A 23 -9.96 15.16 -20.53
C ALA A 23 -8.78 15.29 -21.52
N TRP A 24 -7.55 15.17 -21.01
CA TRP A 24 -6.32 15.22 -21.80
C TRP A 24 -5.66 13.85 -22.06
N ARG A 25 -6.35 12.75 -21.69
CA ARG A 25 -5.89 11.38 -21.97
C ARG A 25 -5.82 11.15 -23.48
N TYR A 26 -4.70 10.62 -23.97
CA TYR A 26 -4.34 10.42 -25.39
C TYR A 26 -4.13 11.68 -26.24
N SER A 27 -4.16 12.87 -25.65
CA SER A 27 -3.98 14.14 -26.39
C SER A 27 -2.95 15.08 -25.78
N SER A 28 -2.29 14.70 -24.68
CA SER A 28 -1.33 15.52 -23.94
C SER A 28 -0.11 14.73 -23.44
N TYR A 29 0.83 15.45 -22.84
CA TYR A 29 2.01 14.91 -22.15
C TYR A 29 1.71 14.31 -20.77
N LEU A 30 0.49 14.47 -20.23
CA LEU A 30 0.16 14.01 -18.87
C LEU A 30 0.12 12.48 -18.79
N PHE A 31 -0.51 11.85 -19.78
CA PHE A 31 -0.37 10.42 -20.03
C PHE A 31 0.71 10.25 -21.09
N CYS A 32 1.69 9.39 -20.84
CA CYS A 32 2.85 9.23 -21.72
C CYS A 32 3.23 7.75 -21.86
N ASP A 33 4.27 7.47 -22.64
CA ASP A 33 4.81 6.12 -22.84
C ASP A 33 5.65 5.67 -21.62
N SER A 34 5.13 5.86 -20.41
CA SER A 34 5.76 5.45 -19.15
C SER A 34 4.72 4.92 -18.17
N HIS A 35 4.84 3.64 -17.82
CA HIS A 35 3.96 3.00 -16.83
C HIS A 35 4.13 3.62 -15.44
N TYR A 36 5.32 4.09 -15.07
CA TYR A 36 5.55 4.85 -13.85
C TYR A 36 4.62 6.07 -13.74
N GLN A 37 4.58 6.92 -14.78
CA GLN A 37 3.78 8.15 -14.78
C GLN A 37 2.29 7.88 -14.92
N ASN A 38 1.91 6.94 -15.81
CA ASN A 38 0.52 6.54 -15.98
C ASN A 38 -0.02 5.89 -14.68
N GLY A 39 0.78 5.08 -14.01
CA GLY A 39 0.47 4.48 -12.71
C GLY A 39 0.20 5.52 -11.63
N LEU A 40 1.04 6.57 -11.54
CA LEU A 40 0.83 7.67 -10.58
C LEU A 40 -0.46 8.47 -10.81
N LEU A 41 -0.97 8.54 -12.05
CA LEU A 41 -2.27 9.16 -12.35
C LEU A 41 -3.44 8.21 -12.07
N LEU A 42 -3.31 6.94 -12.47
CA LEU A 42 -4.39 5.96 -12.35
C LEU A 42 -4.58 5.46 -10.92
N TRP A 43 -3.51 5.34 -10.14
CA TRP A 43 -3.56 4.86 -8.75
C TRP A 43 -4.57 5.62 -7.88
N PRO A 44 -4.52 6.96 -7.76
CA PRO A 44 -5.48 7.67 -6.93
C PRO A 44 -6.92 7.64 -7.52
N MET A 45 -7.08 7.50 -8.84
CA MET A 45 -8.41 7.29 -9.46
C MET A 45 -8.99 5.93 -9.12
N ALA A 46 -8.19 4.87 -9.20
CA ALA A 46 -8.57 3.52 -8.78
C ALA A 46 -8.85 3.46 -7.27
N HIS A 47 -8.09 4.18 -6.46
CA HIS A 47 -8.34 4.29 -5.03
C HIS A 47 -9.68 4.97 -4.74
N TYR A 48 -10.00 6.09 -5.42
CA TYR A 48 -11.31 6.73 -5.28
C TYR A 48 -12.46 5.81 -5.67
N ILE A 49 -12.31 5.02 -6.74
CA ILE A 49 -13.31 4.03 -7.13
C ILE A 49 -13.48 3.00 -6.01
N HIS A 50 -12.38 2.46 -5.47
CA HIS A 50 -12.42 1.52 -4.36
C HIS A 50 -13.10 2.11 -3.11
N LEU A 51 -12.75 3.35 -2.76
CA LEU A 51 -13.35 4.08 -1.65
C LEU A 51 -14.87 4.16 -1.78
N VAL A 52 -15.38 4.59 -2.93
CA VAL A 52 -16.83 4.78 -3.16
C VAL A 52 -17.59 3.47 -3.29
N GLU A 53 -16.95 2.41 -3.78
CA GLU A 53 -17.61 1.14 -4.08
C GLU A 53 -17.50 0.11 -2.96
N TYR A 54 -16.54 0.27 -2.04
CA TYR A 54 -16.26 -0.70 -0.99
C TYR A 54 -16.01 -0.08 0.39
N ASP A 55 -15.10 0.88 0.52
CA ASP A 55 -14.72 1.38 1.86
C ASP A 55 -15.83 2.25 2.50
N GLU A 56 -16.49 3.10 1.69
CA GLU A 56 -17.56 4.02 2.09
C GLU A 56 -18.72 3.99 1.04
N PRO A 57 -19.45 2.86 0.91
CA PRO A 57 -20.46 2.66 -0.12
C PRO A 57 -21.65 3.62 -0.03
N GLU A 58 -21.87 4.27 1.10
CA GLU A 58 -22.84 5.35 1.26
C GLU A 58 -22.57 6.54 0.32
N LEU A 59 -21.31 6.80 -0.04
CA LEU A 59 -20.93 7.83 -1.00
C LEU A 59 -21.54 7.57 -2.38
N ASN A 60 -21.72 6.31 -2.76
CA ASN A 60 -22.21 5.94 -4.09
C ASN A 60 -23.53 6.68 -4.43
N SER A 61 -24.44 6.78 -3.45
CA SER A 61 -25.74 7.41 -3.59
C SER A 61 -25.76 8.92 -3.28
N LEU A 62 -24.71 9.44 -2.65
CA LEU A 62 -24.67 10.82 -2.17
C LEU A 62 -24.52 11.80 -3.33
N ALA A 63 -25.46 12.74 -3.45
CA ALA A 63 -25.46 13.75 -4.50
C ALA A 63 -24.33 14.76 -4.34
N ILE A 64 -23.71 15.14 -5.46
CA ILE A 64 -22.77 16.25 -5.55
C ILE A 64 -23.56 17.49 -5.97
N PRO A 65 -23.51 18.60 -5.21
CA PRO A 65 -24.24 19.81 -5.56
C PRO A 65 -23.89 20.33 -6.95
N SER A 66 -24.92 20.77 -7.66
CA SER A 66 -24.81 21.35 -9.00
C SER A 66 -23.85 22.55 -8.99
N GLY A 67 -22.91 22.56 -9.94
CA GLY A 67 -21.95 23.65 -10.11
C GLY A 67 -20.61 23.46 -9.39
N LEU A 68 -20.47 22.43 -8.55
CA LEU A 68 -19.18 22.12 -7.92
C LEU A 68 -18.27 21.25 -8.80
N ILE A 69 -18.84 20.54 -9.77
CA ILE A 69 -18.09 19.76 -10.75
C ILE A 69 -17.66 20.67 -11.90
N ALA A 70 -16.35 20.78 -12.10
CA ALA A 70 -15.73 21.54 -13.17
C ALA A 70 -15.65 20.69 -14.45
N TYR A 71 -16.71 20.71 -15.28
CA TYR A 71 -16.73 20.00 -16.55
C TYR A 71 -15.60 20.45 -17.48
N GLN A 72 -14.90 19.48 -18.05
CA GLN A 72 -13.75 19.69 -18.92
C GLN A 72 -14.12 19.27 -20.34
N ALA A 73 -13.87 20.16 -21.29
CA ALA A 73 -13.97 19.82 -22.71
C ALA A 73 -12.76 18.97 -23.12
N SER A 74 -12.97 18.03 -24.03
CA SER A 74 -11.93 17.14 -24.53
C SER A 74 -11.97 17.06 -26.05
N THR A 75 -10.79 16.93 -26.68
CA THR A 75 -10.71 16.60 -28.11
C THR A 75 -11.07 15.13 -28.40
N VAL A 76 -11.14 14.30 -27.36
CA VAL A 76 -11.52 12.89 -27.37
C VAL A 76 -12.87 12.75 -26.63
N PRO A 77 -14.02 12.65 -27.34
CA PRO A 77 -15.35 12.76 -26.72
C PRO A 77 -15.65 11.77 -25.59
N ILE A 78 -15.07 10.56 -25.63
CA ILE A 78 -15.25 9.56 -24.56
C ILE A 78 -14.62 9.97 -23.21
N ASN A 79 -13.69 10.93 -23.24
CA ASN A 79 -13.06 11.49 -22.05
C ASN A 79 -13.84 12.70 -21.47
N GLU A 80 -14.95 13.11 -22.09
CA GLU A 80 -15.84 14.12 -21.50
C GLU A 80 -16.75 13.47 -20.46
N PHE A 81 -16.79 14.05 -19.26
CA PHE A 81 -17.74 13.65 -18.22
C PHE A 81 -19.13 14.20 -18.57
N PRO A 82 -20.18 13.35 -18.66
CA PRO A 82 -21.51 13.79 -19.06
C PRO A 82 -22.12 14.75 -18.03
N SER A 83 -22.91 15.75 -18.45
CA SER A 83 -23.51 16.78 -17.58
C SER A 83 -24.92 16.41 -17.09
N ALA A 84 -25.01 15.54 -16.09
CA ALA A 84 -26.26 15.11 -15.47
C ALA A 84 -26.30 15.42 -13.96
N SER A 85 -27.37 15.04 -13.25
CA SER A 85 -27.32 15.03 -11.78
C SER A 85 -26.30 13.98 -11.36
N HIS A 86 -25.32 14.35 -10.53
CA HIS A 86 -24.18 13.51 -10.19
C HIS A 86 -24.21 13.09 -8.73
N THR A 87 -23.87 11.83 -8.49
CA THR A 87 -23.43 11.33 -7.18
C THR A 87 -21.94 10.99 -7.24
N TYR A 88 -21.28 10.82 -6.09
CA TYR A 88 -19.91 10.33 -6.06
C TYR A 88 -19.78 8.97 -6.79
N GLY A 89 -20.79 8.11 -6.67
CA GLY A 89 -20.89 6.83 -7.41
C GLY A 89 -20.94 7.01 -8.92
N THR A 90 -21.71 7.98 -9.44
CA THR A 90 -21.73 8.22 -10.91
C THR A 90 -20.37 8.68 -11.44
N VAL A 91 -19.59 9.41 -10.64
CA VAL A 91 -18.22 9.80 -10.99
C VAL A 91 -17.28 8.58 -10.91
N ALA A 92 -17.40 7.76 -9.87
CA ALA A 92 -16.61 6.54 -9.69
C ALA A 92 -16.82 5.57 -10.87
N ALA A 93 -18.07 5.28 -11.24
CA ALA A 93 -18.41 4.44 -12.38
C ALA A 93 -17.86 4.97 -13.71
N TRP A 94 -17.83 6.30 -13.90
CA TRP A 94 -17.23 6.89 -15.10
C TRP A 94 -15.71 6.78 -15.11
N LEU A 95 -15.04 7.10 -13.99
CA LEU A 95 -13.59 6.96 -13.83
C LEU A 95 -13.16 5.49 -13.99
N TYR A 96 -13.96 4.55 -13.48
CA TYR A 96 -13.74 3.12 -13.62
C TYR A 96 -13.59 2.72 -15.09
N ASN A 97 -14.52 3.15 -15.95
CA ASN A 97 -14.45 2.83 -17.38
C ASN A 97 -13.19 3.39 -18.05
N ARG A 98 -12.68 4.54 -17.60
CA ARG A 98 -11.44 5.16 -18.12
C ARG A 98 -10.20 4.44 -17.62
N CYS A 99 -10.16 4.10 -16.33
CA CYS A 99 -9.06 3.33 -15.74
C CYS A 99 -8.98 1.93 -16.35
N TYR A 100 -10.11 1.22 -16.43
CA TYR A 100 -10.20 -0.11 -17.03
C TYR A 100 -9.69 -0.11 -18.47
N GLU A 101 -10.13 0.86 -19.28
CA GLU A 101 -9.70 0.99 -20.68
C GLU A 101 -8.19 1.22 -20.78
N THR A 102 -7.65 2.16 -20.01
CA THR A 102 -6.20 2.43 -20.01
C THR A 102 -5.40 1.20 -19.58
N LEU A 103 -5.75 0.58 -18.44
CA LEU A 103 -5.06 -0.61 -17.95
C LEU A 103 -5.12 -1.74 -18.97
N THR A 104 -6.28 -1.99 -19.57
CA THR A 104 -6.44 -3.05 -20.57
C THR A 104 -5.55 -2.77 -21.79
N THR A 105 -5.50 -1.53 -22.27
CA THR A 105 -4.66 -1.18 -23.42
C THR A 105 -3.18 -1.40 -23.12
N GLU A 106 -2.68 -0.88 -22.01
CA GLU A 106 -1.28 -1.02 -21.58
C GLU A 106 -0.90 -2.50 -21.41
N LEU A 107 -1.74 -3.26 -20.72
CA LEU A 107 -1.51 -4.69 -20.46
C LEU A 107 -1.61 -5.56 -21.72
N VAL A 108 -2.32 -5.13 -22.75
CA VAL A 108 -2.35 -5.87 -24.03
C VAL A 108 -1.09 -5.60 -24.86
N LEU A 109 -0.49 -4.43 -24.70
CA LEU A 109 0.67 -4.01 -25.48
C LEU A 109 2.00 -4.49 -24.87
N GLU A 110 2.14 -4.36 -23.55
CA GLU A 110 3.45 -4.46 -22.88
C GLU A 110 3.55 -5.62 -21.88
N TRP A 111 2.46 -6.34 -21.58
CA TRP A 111 2.50 -7.36 -20.52
C TRP A 111 3.30 -8.60 -20.92
N ASP A 112 4.25 -8.95 -20.06
CA ASP A 112 5.05 -10.17 -20.08
C ASP A 112 4.77 -11.01 -18.83
N PRO A 113 4.50 -12.33 -18.95
CA PRO A 113 4.23 -13.17 -17.78
C PRO A 113 5.45 -13.42 -16.89
N ASP A 114 6.66 -13.25 -17.40
CA ASP A 114 7.92 -13.47 -16.67
C ASP A 114 8.48 -12.15 -16.10
N LEU A 115 8.12 -11.01 -16.70
CA LEU A 115 8.64 -9.68 -16.33
C LEU A 115 7.55 -8.68 -15.87
N ALA A 116 6.27 -9.06 -15.89
CA ALA A 116 5.12 -8.18 -15.72
C ALA A 116 5.01 -7.08 -16.81
N LEU A 117 5.60 -5.91 -16.62
CA LEU A 117 5.56 -4.82 -17.62
C LEU A 117 6.90 -4.62 -18.32
N ASP A 118 8.00 -4.77 -17.58
CA ASP A 118 9.36 -4.68 -18.10
C ASP A 118 10.37 -5.10 -17.02
N ARG A 119 11.65 -4.78 -17.24
CA ARG A 119 12.72 -5.06 -16.29
C ARG A 119 12.83 -4.14 -15.06
N SER A 120 12.00 -3.10 -14.99
CA SER A 120 11.98 -2.10 -13.92
C SER A 120 10.75 -2.28 -13.01
N VAL A 121 10.57 -3.48 -12.45
CA VAL A 121 9.37 -3.84 -11.66
C VAL A 121 9.12 -2.90 -10.46
N ASN A 122 10.18 -2.34 -9.86
CA ASN A 122 10.11 -1.36 -8.77
C ASN A 122 9.73 0.06 -9.22
N GLU A 123 10.19 0.52 -10.40
CA GLU A 123 9.74 1.78 -11.00
C GLU A 123 8.25 1.64 -11.35
N ASN A 124 7.86 0.50 -11.91
CA ASN A 124 6.48 0.23 -12.29
C ASN A 124 5.56 -0.16 -11.13
N ALA A 125 6.03 -0.06 -9.88
CA ALA A 125 5.23 -0.35 -8.69
C ALA A 125 3.99 0.56 -8.56
N SER A 126 4.06 1.81 -9.04
CA SER A 126 2.90 2.71 -9.07
C SER A 126 1.78 2.18 -9.96
N PHE A 127 2.13 1.44 -11.01
CA PHE A 127 1.16 0.82 -11.92
C PHE A 127 0.45 -0.38 -11.27
N SER A 128 1.02 -0.98 -10.23
CA SER A 128 0.34 -2.01 -9.44
C SER A 128 -0.82 -1.45 -8.61
N GLY A 129 -0.73 -0.18 -8.19
CA GLY A 129 -1.79 0.50 -7.43
C GLY A 129 -3.18 0.34 -8.06
N PRO A 130 -3.40 0.77 -9.32
CA PRO A 130 -4.68 0.60 -9.98
C PRO A 130 -5.03 -0.86 -10.30
N LEU A 131 -4.04 -1.74 -10.54
CA LEU A 131 -4.28 -3.18 -10.73
C LEU A 131 -4.88 -3.83 -9.48
N LEU A 132 -4.30 -3.56 -8.32
CA LEU A 132 -4.71 -4.13 -7.05
C LEU A 132 -6.04 -3.55 -6.57
N TYR A 133 -6.28 -2.24 -6.65
CA TYR A 133 -7.56 -1.66 -6.24
C TYR A 133 -8.74 -2.15 -7.10
N LEU A 134 -8.62 -2.06 -8.43
CA LEU A 134 -9.70 -2.54 -9.30
C LEU A 134 -9.81 -4.07 -9.27
N GLY A 135 -8.69 -4.77 -9.15
CA GLY A 135 -8.65 -6.21 -8.98
C GLY A 135 -9.34 -6.68 -7.70
N HIS A 136 -9.08 -6.03 -6.56
CA HIS A 136 -9.69 -6.35 -5.28
C HIS A 136 -11.22 -6.19 -5.34
N LEU A 137 -11.74 -5.17 -6.03
CA LEU A 137 -13.19 -5.00 -6.23
C LEU A 137 -13.86 -6.23 -6.85
N SER A 138 -13.16 -7.02 -7.68
CA SER A 138 -13.71 -8.25 -8.24
C SER A 138 -14.02 -9.35 -7.20
N THR A 139 -13.37 -9.26 -6.03
CA THR A 139 -13.51 -10.23 -4.93
C THR A 139 -14.60 -9.82 -3.93
N VAL A 140 -14.86 -8.52 -3.83
CA VAL A 140 -15.81 -7.95 -2.86
C VAL A 140 -17.10 -7.44 -3.50
N ASN A 141 -17.12 -7.24 -4.82
CA ASN A 141 -18.29 -6.76 -5.57
C ASN A 141 -18.41 -7.45 -6.94
N SER A 142 -19.49 -8.22 -7.13
CA SER A 142 -19.72 -9.01 -8.35
C SER A 142 -19.89 -8.17 -9.63
N GLU A 143 -20.24 -6.88 -9.52
CA GLU A 143 -20.32 -5.98 -10.68
C GLU A 143 -18.94 -5.76 -11.32
N TYR A 144 -17.87 -5.93 -10.55
CA TYR A 144 -16.48 -5.78 -10.96
C TYR A 144 -15.78 -7.13 -11.22
N ALA A 145 -16.51 -8.24 -11.35
CA ALA A 145 -15.94 -9.57 -11.58
C ALA A 145 -14.99 -9.63 -12.81
N ALA A 146 -15.21 -8.77 -13.81
CA ALA A 146 -14.32 -8.65 -14.97
C ALA A 146 -12.91 -8.19 -14.60
N CYS A 147 -12.71 -7.52 -13.46
CA CYS A 147 -11.40 -7.02 -13.01
C CYS A 147 -10.52 -8.08 -12.36
N GLY A 148 -10.98 -9.33 -12.18
CA GLY A 148 -10.18 -10.37 -11.51
C GLY A 148 -8.82 -10.61 -12.16
N HIS A 149 -8.72 -10.44 -13.48
CA HIS A 149 -7.44 -10.54 -14.18
C HIS A 149 -6.44 -9.42 -13.83
N PHE A 150 -6.89 -8.24 -13.38
CA PHE A 150 -6.00 -7.21 -12.84
C PHE A 150 -5.43 -7.61 -11.49
N LEU A 151 -6.23 -8.29 -10.65
CA LEU A 151 -5.75 -8.84 -9.38
C LEU A 151 -4.65 -9.87 -9.62
N ASP A 152 -4.86 -10.80 -10.54
CA ASP A 152 -3.87 -11.82 -10.89
C ASP A 152 -2.55 -11.20 -11.40
N LYS A 153 -2.64 -10.12 -12.17
CA LYS A 153 -1.47 -9.37 -12.66
C LYS A 153 -0.76 -8.60 -11.55
N GLY A 154 -1.48 -7.89 -10.69
CA GLY A 154 -0.90 -7.22 -9.53
C GLY A 154 -0.23 -8.21 -8.56
N ALA A 155 -0.82 -9.39 -8.41
CA ALA A 155 -0.26 -10.49 -7.64
C ALA A 155 1.01 -11.09 -8.26
N LEU A 156 1.04 -11.28 -9.59
CA LEU A 156 2.27 -11.68 -10.28
C LEU A 156 3.38 -10.64 -10.08
N GLN A 157 3.06 -9.35 -10.22
CA GLN A 157 4.04 -8.29 -9.97
C GLN A 157 4.55 -8.32 -8.53
N ALA A 158 3.69 -8.54 -7.53
CA ALA A 158 4.10 -8.71 -6.13
C ALA A 158 5.04 -9.92 -5.93
N THR A 159 4.76 -11.04 -6.58
CA THR A 159 5.61 -12.24 -6.56
C THR A 159 6.97 -11.95 -7.19
N LEU A 160 7.01 -11.33 -8.37
CA LEU A 160 8.26 -10.96 -9.05
C LEU A 160 9.08 -9.98 -8.22
N PHE A 161 8.42 -9.02 -7.58
CA PHE A 161 9.05 -8.03 -6.70
C PHE A 161 9.76 -8.67 -5.49
N LYS A 162 9.25 -9.80 -4.99
CA LYS A 162 9.86 -10.57 -3.89
C LYS A 162 10.77 -11.71 -4.35
N GLY A 163 10.72 -12.05 -5.64
CA GLY A 163 11.43 -13.17 -6.23
C GLY A 163 12.86 -12.85 -6.65
N LEU A 164 13.52 -13.88 -7.19
CA LEU A 164 14.77 -13.75 -7.92
C LEU A 164 14.46 -13.71 -9.42
N LEU A 165 15.03 -12.75 -10.13
CA LEU A 165 14.83 -12.60 -11.57
C LEU A 165 16.15 -12.68 -12.31
N PRO A 166 16.14 -13.23 -13.54
CA PRO A 166 17.36 -13.37 -14.32
C PRO A 166 17.85 -12.00 -14.79
N GLU A 167 18.97 -11.57 -14.23
CA GLU A 167 19.71 -10.38 -14.61
C GLU A 167 20.73 -10.73 -15.69
N GLU A 168 20.73 -10.02 -16.81
CA GLU A 168 21.72 -10.24 -17.88
C GLU A 168 23.00 -9.45 -17.54
N ASP A 169 24.08 -10.16 -17.21
CA ASP A 169 25.40 -9.55 -17.21
C ASP A 169 25.83 -9.29 -18.66
N LYS A 170 25.66 -8.05 -19.13
CA LYS A 170 26.01 -7.65 -20.51
C LYS A 170 27.50 -7.75 -20.84
N CYS A 171 28.37 -7.92 -19.86
CA CYS A 171 29.81 -8.10 -20.06
C CYS A 171 30.20 -9.58 -20.20
N THR A 172 29.51 -10.49 -19.51
CA THR A 172 29.74 -11.95 -19.62
C THR A 172 28.75 -12.66 -20.54
N CYS A 173 27.64 -12.00 -20.88
CA CYS A 173 26.47 -12.55 -21.57
C CYS A 173 25.82 -13.73 -20.80
N ASP A 174 26.00 -13.78 -19.48
CA ASP A 174 25.40 -14.78 -18.60
C ASP A 174 24.25 -14.15 -17.79
N ASP A 175 23.16 -14.91 -17.63
CA ASP A 175 22.08 -14.53 -16.72
C ASP A 175 22.42 -14.98 -15.30
N PHE A 176 22.23 -14.12 -14.30
CA PHE A 176 22.34 -14.49 -12.89
C PHE A 176 21.08 -14.07 -12.11
N PRO A 177 20.62 -14.87 -11.14
CA PRO A 177 19.44 -14.53 -10.36
C PRO A 177 19.74 -13.39 -9.39
N GLN A 178 18.95 -12.32 -9.42
CA GLN A 178 19.02 -11.21 -8.48
C GLN A 178 17.63 -10.84 -7.94
N GLY A 179 17.56 -10.55 -6.63
CA GLY A 179 16.34 -10.04 -6.01
C GLY A 179 16.21 -8.54 -6.17
N VAL A 180 14.99 -8.06 -6.42
CA VAL A 180 14.67 -6.62 -6.44
C VAL A 180 15.02 -6.00 -5.08
N LEU A 181 14.58 -6.65 -4.00
CA LEU A 181 14.84 -6.22 -2.64
C LEU A 181 16.01 -6.99 -2.02
N GLN A 182 17.05 -6.27 -1.58
CA GLN A 182 18.21 -6.84 -0.91
C GLN A 182 18.12 -6.59 0.59
N VAL A 183 18.20 -7.66 1.39
CA VAL A 183 18.16 -7.56 2.86
C VAL A 183 19.56 -7.25 3.38
N LEU A 184 19.69 -6.16 4.11
CA LEU A 184 20.94 -5.78 4.79
C LEU A 184 21.04 -6.41 6.20
N PRO A 185 22.25 -6.54 6.77
CA PRO A 185 22.45 -7.14 8.10
C PRO A 185 21.71 -6.43 9.25
N ASN A 186 21.38 -5.15 9.09
CA ASN A 186 20.60 -4.38 10.07
C ASN A 186 19.08 -4.60 9.94
N GLY A 187 18.65 -5.55 9.09
CA GLY A 187 17.26 -5.89 8.86
C GLY A 187 16.50 -4.82 8.09
N SER A 188 17.18 -4.03 7.26
CA SER A 188 16.56 -3.12 6.29
C SER A 188 16.60 -3.68 4.88
N TYR A 189 15.85 -3.06 3.97
CA TYR A 189 16.00 -3.25 2.53
C TYR A 189 16.89 -2.19 1.89
N THR A 190 17.55 -2.56 0.80
CA THR A 190 18.07 -1.65 -0.23
C THR A 190 17.72 -2.22 -1.60
N TRP A 191 17.65 -1.35 -2.62
CA TRP A 191 17.41 -1.77 -4.00
C TRP A 191 17.93 -0.74 -5.00
N TYR A 192 17.97 -1.11 -6.27
CA TYR A 192 18.44 -0.27 -7.37
C TYR A 192 17.29 0.47 -8.03
N HIS A 193 17.58 1.64 -8.61
CA HIS A 193 16.58 2.55 -9.17
C HIS A 193 15.72 1.91 -10.26
N SER A 194 16.31 1.19 -11.22
CA SER A 194 15.53 0.52 -12.29
C SER A 194 15.41 -0.97 -12.07
N GLY A 195 15.18 -1.38 -10.82
CA GLY A 195 14.85 -2.74 -10.38
C GLY A 195 16.05 -3.67 -10.44
N TRP A 196 16.58 -3.77 -11.65
CA TRP A 196 17.50 -4.72 -12.23
C TRP A 196 18.71 -4.01 -12.89
N SER A 197 18.65 -2.71 -13.23
CA SER A 197 19.64 -2.14 -14.16
C SER A 197 21.11 -2.14 -13.69
N LEU A 198 21.89 -2.97 -14.39
CA LEU A 198 23.32 -2.80 -14.60
C LEU A 198 23.56 -1.69 -15.66
N PRO A 199 24.31 -0.62 -15.37
CA PRO A 199 24.66 0.41 -16.34
C PRO A 199 25.56 -0.13 -17.45
N THR A 200 25.40 0.38 -18.67
CA THR A 200 25.96 -0.18 -19.91
C THR A 200 27.34 0.34 -20.32
N ASP A 201 27.98 1.21 -19.54
CA ASP A 201 28.95 2.14 -20.14
C ASP A 201 30.41 1.66 -20.25
N ASN A 202 30.76 0.46 -19.78
CA ASN A 202 32.15 -0.03 -19.85
C ASN A 202 32.36 -1.43 -20.46
N CYS A 203 31.32 -2.11 -20.95
CA CYS A 203 31.53 -3.29 -21.78
C CYS A 203 31.97 -2.81 -23.18
N VAL A 204 33.29 -2.74 -23.43
CA VAL A 204 33.89 -2.34 -24.72
C VAL A 204 33.33 -3.18 -25.90
N VAL A 205 32.75 -4.32 -25.58
CA VAL A 205 32.06 -5.20 -26.52
C VAL A 205 30.81 -5.75 -25.84
N GLY A 206 29.64 -5.17 -26.13
CA GLY A 206 28.37 -5.85 -25.83
C GLY A 206 28.24 -7.16 -26.63
N CYS A 207 27.07 -7.80 -26.56
CA CYS A 207 26.74 -9.12 -27.15
C CYS A 207 26.88 -9.24 -28.69
N VAL A 208 27.64 -8.35 -29.35
CA VAL A 208 27.68 -8.15 -30.81
C VAL A 208 29.06 -8.41 -31.45
N SER A 209 30.13 -8.79 -30.74
CA SER A 209 31.40 -9.15 -31.43
C SER A 209 32.36 -10.06 -30.65
N PRO A 210 32.91 -11.14 -31.25
CA PRO A 210 33.76 -12.12 -30.56
C PRO A 210 35.27 -11.79 -30.52
N TYR A 211 35.70 -10.53 -30.66
CA TYR A 211 37.11 -10.23 -31.01
C TYR A 211 38.00 -9.46 -30.02
N TYR A 212 37.55 -9.10 -28.81
CA TYR A 212 38.45 -8.44 -27.84
C TYR A 212 38.23 -8.94 -26.41
N PHE A 213 39.11 -9.85 -25.98
CA PHE A 213 39.22 -10.27 -24.59
C PHE A 213 40.11 -9.27 -23.83
N SER A 214 39.53 -8.47 -22.94
CA SER A 214 40.24 -8.02 -21.73
C SER A 214 39.51 -8.55 -20.52
N SER A 215 40.16 -9.49 -19.85
CA SER A 215 39.70 -10.23 -18.69
C SER A 215 39.80 -9.38 -17.42
N THR A 216 38.67 -8.85 -16.96
CA THR A 216 38.10 -8.98 -15.59
C THR A 216 36.87 -8.06 -15.49
N PRO A 217 35.68 -8.58 -15.10
CA PRO A 217 34.52 -7.76 -14.76
C PRO A 217 34.86 -6.91 -13.53
N ASP A 218 34.71 -5.60 -13.62
CA ASP A 218 34.90 -4.70 -12.47
C ASP A 218 33.56 -4.44 -11.77
N VAL A 219 33.07 -5.43 -11.02
CA VAL A 219 31.73 -5.51 -10.41
C VAL A 219 31.32 -4.22 -9.64
N GLU A 220 32.27 -3.37 -9.26
CA GLU A 220 32.04 -2.07 -8.61
C GLU A 220 31.46 -0.97 -9.54
N LEU A 221 31.54 -1.11 -10.87
CA LEU A 221 30.95 -0.18 -11.86
C LEU A 221 29.53 -0.58 -12.30
N TYR A 222 29.04 -1.74 -11.84
CA TYR A 222 27.84 -2.41 -12.34
C TYR A 222 26.56 -2.02 -11.57
N THR A 223 26.67 -1.16 -10.56
CA THR A 223 25.66 -0.86 -9.54
C THR A 223 25.33 0.64 -9.44
N GLU A 224 25.46 1.39 -10.55
CA GLU A 224 25.64 2.85 -10.50
C GLU A 224 24.48 3.62 -9.84
N PHE A 225 23.24 3.15 -9.88
CA PHE A 225 22.12 3.91 -9.30
C PHE A 225 21.33 3.12 -8.25
N ILE A 226 21.65 3.41 -6.99
CA ILE A 226 20.84 2.99 -5.85
C ILE A 226 19.55 3.80 -5.87
N GLU A 227 18.41 3.18 -5.56
CA GLU A 227 17.15 3.90 -5.48
C GLU A 227 17.27 5.10 -4.55
N ASP A 228 16.88 6.27 -5.03
CA ASP A 228 16.86 7.46 -4.21
C ASP A 228 15.62 7.52 -3.30
N LEU A 229 15.73 8.31 -2.24
CA LEU A 229 14.70 8.51 -1.22
C LEU A 229 13.35 8.90 -1.83
N SER A 230 13.35 9.65 -2.94
CA SER A 230 12.12 10.14 -3.57
C SER A 230 11.42 9.06 -4.39
N HIS A 231 12.12 8.39 -5.30
CA HIS A 231 11.53 7.34 -6.12
C HIS A 231 11.15 6.11 -5.29
N ALA A 232 11.90 5.82 -4.22
CA ALA A 232 11.61 4.76 -3.27
C ALA A 232 10.19 4.84 -2.64
N VAL A 233 9.64 6.04 -2.46
CA VAL A 233 8.25 6.21 -1.98
C VAL A 233 7.24 5.63 -2.98
N THR A 234 7.50 5.80 -4.27
CA THR A 234 6.66 5.25 -5.34
C THR A 234 6.76 3.72 -5.36
N THR A 235 7.97 3.21 -5.16
CA THR A 235 8.23 1.77 -4.99
C THR A 235 7.44 1.15 -3.84
N LEU A 236 7.20 1.88 -2.75
CA LEU A 236 6.42 1.43 -1.59
C LEU A 236 4.92 1.25 -1.86
N ILE A 237 4.37 1.76 -2.98
CA ILE A 237 2.93 1.65 -3.28
C ILE A 237 2.51 0.17 -3.34
N LEU A 238 3.23 -0.65 -4.10
CA LEU A 238 2.91 -2.08 -4.26
C LEU A 238 3.02 -2.85 -2.93
N PRO A 239 4.15 -2.82 -2.19
CA PRO A 239 4.27 -3.53 -0.93
C PRO A 239 3.21 -3.13 0.10
N ARG A 240 2.92 -1.84 0.23
CA ARG A 240 1.92 -1.33 1.18
C ARG A 240 0.51 -1.78 0.81
N LEU A 241 0.14 -1.66 -0.46
CA LEU A 241 -1.21 -2.03 -0.89
C LEU A 241 -1.42 -3.54 -0.82
N ALA A 242 -0.43 -4.34 -1.24
CA ALA A 242 -0.49 -5.79 -1.14
C ALA A 242 -0.59 -6.28 0.33
N HIS A 243 0.09 -5.62 1.26
CA HIS A 243 -0.07 -5.85 2.69
C HIS A 243 -1.47 -5.46 3.18
N GLN A 244 -1.94 -4.25 2.81
CA GLN A 244 -3.24 -3.71 3.23
C GLN A 244 -4.43 -4.58 2.81
N ILE A 245 -4.41 -5.17 1.61
CA ILE A 245 -5.49 -6.04 1.12
C ILE A 245 -5.29 -7.52 1.47
N GLU A 246 -4.30 -7.85 2.29
CA GLU A 246 -3.90 -9.22 2.64
C GLU A 246 -3.76 -10.13 1.40
N LEU A 247 -3.00 -9.66 0.41
CA LEU A 247 -2.85 -10.36 -0.87
C LEU A 247 -2.19 -11.73 -0.69
N TYR A 248 -2.87 -12.79 -1.09
CA TYR A 248 -2.40 -14.17 -1.04
C TYR A 248 -2.16 -14.73 -2.45
N THR A 249 -0.92 -15.13 -2.74
CA THR A 249 -0.47 -15.52 -4.09
C THR A 249 -0.31 -17.04 -4.25
N GLY A 250 -1.29 -17.84 -3.81
CA GLY A 250 -1.31 -19.29 -4.04
C GLY A 250 -0.54 -20.15 -3.02
N GLY A 251 0.40 -19.57 -2.28
CA GLY A 251 1.17 -20.27 -1.23
C GLY A 251 1.66 -19.38 -0.08
N ASN A 252 1.74 -18.06 -0.28
CA ASN A 252 2.35 -17.13 0.66
C ASN A 252 1.70 -15.72 0.56
N TYR A 253 1.97 -14.88 1.55
CA TYR A 253 1.79 -13.44 1.49
C TYR A 253 3.12 -12.79 1.10
N PRO A 254 3.22 -12.08 -0.03
CA PRO A 254 4.48 -11.51 -0.50
C PRO A 254 5.01 -10.44 0.48
N PHE A 255 4.12 -9.70 1.14
CA PHE A 255 4.48 -8.63 2.06
C PHE A 255 3.75 -8.77 3.39
N THR A 256 4.46 -9.29 4.40
CA THR A 256 3.97 -9.43 5.78
C THR A 256 4.44 -8.27 6.66
N ASP A 257 4.03 -8.24 7.93
CA ASP A 257 4.53 -7.27 8.92
C ASP A 257 6.06 -7.28 9.03
N VAL A 258 6.69 -8.45 8.88
CA VAL A 258 8.16 -8.57 8.86
C VAL A 258 8.75 -7.76 7.70
N GLU A 259 8.10 -7.77 6.54
CA GLU A 259 8.55 -7.02 5.38
C GLU A 259 8.32 -5.53 5.52
N MET A 260 7.19 -5.14 6.11
CA MET A 260 6.92 -3.74 6.42
C MET A 260 7.91 -3.17 7.44
N VAL A 261 8.31 -3.96 8.45
CA VAL A 261 9.39 -3.60 9.38
C VAL A 261 10.74 -3.43 8.66
N ARG A 262 11.04 -4.21 7.61
CA ARG A 262 12.27 -4.02 6.82
C ARG A 262 12.26 -2.72 6.04
N PHE A 263 11.15 -2.33 5.41
CA PHE A 263 11.02 -1.02 4.78
C PHE A 263 11.12 0.13 5.79
N ARG A 264 10.49 -0.04 6.97
CA ARG A 264 10.64 0.90 8.09
C ARG A 264 12.11 1.05 8.50
N ASN A 265 12.84 -0.06 8.59
CA ASN A 265 14.26 -0.07 8.90
C ASN A 265 15.10 0.59 7.82
N THR A 266 14.72 0.51 6.54
CA THR A 266 15.37 1.29 5.47
C THR A 266 15.32 2.77 5.77
N PHE A 267 14.15 3.29 6.15
CA PHE A 267 14.03 4.70 6.52
C PHE A 267 14.85 5.07 7.77
N THR A 268 14.65 4.32 8.84
CA THR A 268 15.17 4.67 10.17
C THR A 268 16.64 4.34 10.39
N LYS A 269 17.20 3.37 9.65
CA LYS A 269 18.59 2.89 9.82
C LYS A 269 19.50 3.21 8.64
N ASN A 270 18.97 3.42 7.44
CA ASN A 270 19.79 3.74 6.27
C ASN A 270 19.58 5.20 5.86
N LEU A 271 18.33 5.64 5.64
CA LEU A 271 18.06 6.98 5.12
C LEU A 271 18.26 8.08 6.16
N TRP A 272 17.84 7.87 7.40
CA TRP A 272 18.02 8.86 8.47
C TRP A 272 19.45 8.83 9.05
N SER A 273 20.13 9.98 9.06
CA SER A 273 21.40 10.19 9.77
C SER A 273 21.14 10.94 11.08
N ALA A 274 21.17 10.22 12.20
CA ALA A 274 21.10 10.85 13.52
C ALA A 274 22.33 11.73 13.84
N ALA A 275 23.46 11.55 13.13
CA ALA A 275 24.66 12.34 13.33
C ALA A 275 24.58 13.72 12.66
N ASP A 276 23.91 13.76 11.50
CA ASP A 276 23.73 14.98 10.72
C ASP A 276 22.36 15.63 10.94
N GLU A 277 21.44 14.92 11.62
CA GLU A 277 20.02 15.27 11.76
C GLU A 277 19.35 15.53 10.40
N ASP A 278 19.72 14.73 9.39
CA ASP A 278 19.24 14.88 8.00
C ASP A 278 19.17 13.52 7.28
N PHE A 279 18.75 13.51 6.02
CA PHE A 279 18.47 12.31 5.24
C PHE A 279 19.52 12.07 4.15
N TYR A 280 20.09 10.87 4.13
CA TYR A 280 20.80 10.34 2.96
C TYR A 280 19.90 10.25 1.75
N ASN A 281 20.52 10.30 0.57
CA ASN A 281 19.79 10.39 -0.69
C ASN A 281 19.35 9.03 -1.21
N THR A 282 19.96 7.92 -0.78
CA THR A 282 19.71 6.58 -1.34
C THR A 282 19.28 5.57 -0.28
N THR A 283 18.54 4.54 -0.69
CA THR A 283 18.05 3.46 0.20
C THR A 283 19.17 2.67 0.90
N ALA A 284 20.41 2.76 0.40
CA ALA A 284 21.60 2.18 1.04
C ALA A 284 22.24 3.09 2.12
N GLY A 285 21.71 4.29 2.34
CA GLY A 285 22.30 5.27 3.26
C GLY A 285 23.55 5.95 2.72
N THR A 286 23.60 6.20 1.41
CA THR A 286 24.70 6.91 0.76
C THR A 286 24.22 8.23 0.15
N LEU A 287 25.16 9.09 -0.23
CA LEU A 287 24.88 10.33 -0.97
C LEU A 287 24.66 10.11 -2.47
N GLY A 288 24.92 8.89 -2.96
CA GLY A 288 24.88 8.53 -4.36
C GLY A 288 25.75 7.30 -4.67
N PRO A 289 25.80 6.88 -5.95
CA PRO A 289 25.13 7.53 -7.08
C PRO A 289 23.64 7.09 -7.21
N PHE A 290 22.81 7.97 -7.79
CA PHE A 290 21.39 7.76 -8.16
C PHE A 290 21.10 8.49 -9.48
N SER A 291 20.01 8.14 -10.20
CA SER A 291 19.84 8.42 -11.65
C SER A 291 19.67 9.89 -12.06
N ASP A 292 19.64 10.83 -11.11
CA ASP A 292 19.63 12.25 -11.43
C ASP A 292 20.96 12.66 -12.09
N ASN A 293 20.87 13.37 -13.21
CA ASN A 293 21.99 13.89 -14.04
C ASN A 293 23.02 14.81 -13.31
N ASN A 294 23.02 14.83 -11.98
CA ASN A 294 23.75 15.77 -11.13
C ASN A 294 24.89 15.13 -10.33
N GLY A 295 25.63 14.18 -10.91
CA GLY A 295 26.93 13.72 -10.40
C GLY A 295 26.92 13.03 -9.01
N PRO A 296 28.05 12.39 -8.62
CA PRO A 296 28.10 11.46 -7.48
C PRO A 296 28.11 12.11 -6.08
N ASN A 297 28.01 13.45 -5.96
CA ASN A 297 28.23 14.17 -4.70
C ASN A 297 27.12 15.19 -4.42
N GLN A 298 25.88 14.72 -4.37
CA GLN A 298 24.78 15.50 -3.84
C GLN A 298 24.95 15.65 -2.32
N ALA A 299 24.61 16.81 -1.76
CA ALA A 299 24.66 17.01 -0.31
C ALA A 299 23.64 16.09 0.38
N ILE A 300 23.87 15.80 1.65
CA ILE A 300 22.82 15.22 2.50
C ILE A 300 21.60 16.14 2.49
N GLY A 301 20.40 15.57 2.55
CA GLY A 301 19.15 16.31 2.58
C GLY A 301 18.63 16.80 1.22
N TRP A 302 19.23 16.39 0.10
CA TRP A 302 18.80 16.85 -1.23
C TRP A 302 17.32 16.53 -1.52
N HIS A 303 16.87 15.34 -1.12
CA HIS A 303 15.47 14.91 -1.25
C HIS A 303 14.67 14.99 0.06
N LYS A 304 15.14 15.71 1.09
CA LYS A 304 14.56 15.64 2.45
C LYS A 304 13.06 15.89 2.53
N TYR A 305 12.50 16.76 1.68
CA TYR A 305 11.05 17.03 1.65
C TYR A 305 10.20 15.86 1.13
N LYS A 306 10.83 14.83 0.56
CA LYS A 306 10.15 13.59 0.15
C LYS A 306 10.09 12.57 1.28
N SER A 307 10.85 12.78 2.37
CA SER A 307 10.85 11.93 3.56
C SER A 307 9.47 11.85 4.21
N LEU A 308 8.67 12.93 4.14
CA LEU A 308 7.30 12.98 4.67
C LEU A 308 6.42 11.83 4.15
N ALA A 309 6.63 11.40 2.90
CA ALA A 309 5.84 10.34 2.29
C ALA A 309 6.21 8.92 2.76
N TRP A 310 7.24 8.80 3.61
CA TRP A 310 7.56 7.58 4.36
C TRP A 310 6.76 7.46 5.66
N MET A 311 6.05 8.52 6.08
CA MET A 311 5.24 8.55 7.29
C MET A 311 4.41 7.28 7.49
N PRO A 312 3.71 6.72 6.49
CA PRO A 312 2.83 5.56 6.71
C PRO A 312 3.49 4.31 7.31
N LEU A 313 4.82 4.21 7.27
CA LEU A 313 5.56 3.14 7.94
C LEU A 313 5.60 3.27 9.47
N TRP A 314 5.14 4.40 10.04
CA TRP A 314 5.01 4.59 11.49
C TRP A 314 4.15 3.52 12.15
N LYS A 315 3.18 2.96 11.41
CA LYS A 315 2.31 1.86 11.86
C LYS A 315 3.08 0.59 12.24
N PHE A 316 4.36 0.50 11.86
CA PHE A 316 5.24 -0.62 12.14
C PHE A 316 6.32 -0.30 13.19
N ASP A 317 6.29 0.89 13.80
CA ASP A 317 7.27 1.29 14.82
C ASP A 317 7.18 0.43 16.08
N ALA A 318 5.96 0.10 16.54
CA ALA A 318 5.75 -0.72 17.72
C ALA A 318 6.25 -2.17 17.52
N GLN A 319 6.05 -2.73 16.33
CA GLN A 319 6.47 -4.08 15.95
C GLN A 319 8.00 -4.18 15.82
N ALA A 320 8.66 -3.10 15.39
CA ALA A 320 10.11 -3.05 15.32
C ALA A 320 10.77 -3.09 16.72
N GLY A 321 10.08 -2.59 17.76
CA GLY A 321 10.52 -2.64 19.15
C GLY A 321 11.79 -1.85 19.45
N SER A 322 12.27 -1.02 18.51
CA SER A 322 13.53 -0.27 18.64
C SER A 322 13.48 1.12 17.99
N SER A 323 14.00 2.12 18.69
CA SER A 323 14.22 3.48 18.18
C SER A 323 15.40 3.54 17.17
N PRO A 324 15.48 4.60 16.32
CA PRO A 324 14.53 5.70 16.20
C PRO A 324 13.27 5.29 15.44
N ASN A 325 12.14 5.94 15.73
CA ASN A 325 10.84 5.69 15.11
C ASN A 325 10.60 6.57 13.89
N VAL A 326 9.85 6.06 12.91
CA VAL A 326 9.46 6.84 11.72
C VAL A 326 8.65 8.05 12.13
N TYR A 327 7.68 7.85 13.05
CA TYR A 327 6.84 8.94 13.53
C TYR A 327 7.68 10.09 14.09
N ASP A 328 8.55 9.77 15.06
CA ASP A 328 9.38 10.76 15.76
C ASP A 328 10.30 11.52 14.78
N ILE A 329 11.01 10.80 13.90
CA ILE A 329 11.91 11.42 12.90
C ILE A 329 11.15 12.39 11.99
N ILE A 330 10.00 11.97 11.46
CA ILE A 330 9.27 12.79 10.48
C ILE A 330 8.55 13.96 11.16
N MET A 331 8.03 13.77 12.37
CA MET A 331 7.41 14.87 13.13
C MET A 331 8.45 15.92 13.52
N ASP A 332 9.62 15.50 14.00
CA ASP A 332 10.73 16.42 14.29
C ASP A 332 11.10 17.23 13.04
N PHE A 333 11.28 16.57 11.89
CA PHE A 333 11.56 17.23 10.61
C PHE A 333 10.41 18.14 10.14
N TYR A 334 9.16 17.72 10.32
CA TYR A 334 7.99 18.49 9.91
C TYR A 334 7.92 19.80 10.70
N GLU A 335 8.12 19.75 12.02
CA GLU A 335 8.11 20.93 12.89
C GLU A 335 9.29 21.88 12.61
N SER A 336 10.49 21.34 12.37
CA SER A 336 11.70 22.14 12.19
C SER A 336 11.82 22.79 10.81
N ASP A 337 11.45 22.06 9.75
CA ASP A 337 11.78 22.43 8.37
C ASP A 337 10.54 22.74 7.50
N MET A 338 9.45 22.01 7.69
CA MET A 338 8.26 22.13 6.82
C MET A 338 7.26 23.16 7.31
N TYR A 339 6.87 23.09 8.59
CA TYR A 339 5.88 23.99 9.18
C TYR A 339 6.26 25.48 9.04
N PRO A 340 7.54 25.89 9.20
CA PRO A 340 7.94 27.29 9.02
C PRO A 340 7.93 27.78 7.56
N GLN A 341 7.86 26.89 6.57
CA GLN A 341 7.93 27.23 5.14
C GLN A 341 6.77 26.63 4.34
N PRO A 342 5.56 27.24 4.36
CA PRO A 342 4.42 26.70 3.65
C PRO A 342 4.62 26.67 2.11
N ALA A 343 4.95 25.47 1.63
CA ALA A 343 4.46 24.73 0.47
C ALA A 343 4.40 25.32 -0.95
N ASN A 344 4.80 26.58 -1.22
CA ASN A 344 4.61 27.12 -2.57
C ASN A 344 5.53 26.52 -3.65
N ASP A 345 6.61 25.80 -3.30
CA ASP A 345 7.55 25.21 -4.26
C ASP A 345 7.72 23.68 -4.17
N PHE A 346 6.92 22.98 -3.36
CA PHE A 346 7.11 21.54 -3.17
C PHE A 346 6.24 20.71 -4.12
N GLY A 347 6.86 19.91 -5.00
CA GLY A 347 6.15 19.07 -5.98
C GLY A 347 5.13 18.07 -5.36
N GLY A 348 4.27 17.46 -6.19
CA GLY A 348 3.10 16.68 -5.75
C GLY A 348 3.36 15.60 -4.68
N GLN A 349 4.50 14.90 -4.74
CA GLN A 349 4.86 13.90 -3.74
C GLN A 349 5.05 14.46 -2.32
N THR A 350 5.50 15.71 -2.19
CA THR A 350 5.61 16.35 -0.87
C THR A 350 4.23 16.66 -0.32
N HIS A 351 3.28 17.10 -1.15
CA HIS A 351 1.89 17.28 -0.75
C HIS A 351 1.25 15.97 -0.29
N TYR A 352 1.53 14.86 -0.99
CA TYR A 352 1.14 13.53 -0.54
C TYR A 352 1.75 13.20 0.83
N GLY A 353 3.04 13.42 1.02
CA GLY A 353 3.70 13.21 2.32
C GLY A 353 3.11 14.06 3.46
N VAL A 354 2.81 15.34 3.22
CA VAL A 354 2.11 16.19 4.20
C VAL A 354 0.74 15.61 4.55
N ALA A 355 0.00 15.09 3.57
CA ALA A 355 -1.29 14.45 3.84
C ALA A 355 -1.16 13.20 4.73
N GLU A 356 -0.09 12.42 4.56
CA GLU A 356 0.21 11.25 5.41
C GLU A 356 0.65 11.67 6.82
N VAL A 357 1.43 12.76 6.96
CA VAL A 357 1.75 13.37 8.27
C VAL A 357 0.48 13.77 9.00
N VAL A 358 -0.41 14.53 8.34
CA VAL A 358 -1.70 14.91 8.94
C VAL A 358 -2.51 13.68 9.33
N SER A 359 -2.52 12.62 8.51
CA SER A 359 -3.21 11.38 8.87
C SER A 359 -2.61 10.70 10.10
N ALA A 360 -1.28 10.70 10.23
CA ALA A 360 -0.60 10.13 11.40
C ALA A 360 -0.90 10.94 12.68
N GLN A 361 -0.90 12.27 12.59
CA GLN A 361 -1.27 13.14 13.70
C GLN A 361 -2.72 12.93 14.13
N TRP A 362 -3.65 12.83 13.17
CA TRP A 362 -5.07 12.55 13.47
C TRP A 362 -5.24 11.23 14.23
N GLU A 363 -4.44 10.21 13.91
CA GLU A 363 -4.47 8.90 14.57
C GLU A 363 -3.81 8.95 15.97
N ASN A 364 -2.60 9.49 16.10
CA ASN A 364 -1.77 9.39 17.30
C ASN A 364 -1.94 10.54 18.30
N GLU A 365 -2.33 11.73 17.85
CA GLU A 365 -2.34 12.94 18.68
C GLU A 365 -3.76 13.31 19.10
N CYS A 366 -3.85 14.12 20.16
CA CYS A 366 -5.08 14.81 20.52
C CYS A 366 -5.10 16.17 19.83
N PHE A 367 -5.63 16.19 18.61
CA PHE A 367 -5.52 17.35 17.72
C PHE A 367 -6.65 18.36 17.92
N ASP A 368 -6.30 19.62 17.67
CA ASP A 368 -7.22 20.72 17.44
C ASP A 368 -7.53 20.88 15.95
N LEU A 369 -8.72 21.39 15.63
CA LEU A 369 -9.12 21.72 14.27
C LEU A 369 -9.62 23.16 14.20
N THR A 370 -8.97 23.97 13.35
CA THR A 370 -9.47 25.30 12.98
C THR A 370 -10.01 25.28 11.56
N LEU A 371 -11.26 25.69 11.39
CA LEU A 371 -11.94 25.85 10.12
C LEU A 371 -12.02 27.33 9.77
N PHE A 372 -11.42 27.72 8.64
CA PHE A 372 -11.47 29.08 8.12
C PHE A 372 -12.70 29.33 7.25
N ASN A 373 -12.71 30.44 6.50
CA ASN A 373 -13.82 30.83 5.65
C ASN A 373 -14.29 29.70 4.71
N ARG A 374 -15.61 29.46 4.69
CA ARG A 374 -16.24 28.37 3.91
C ARG A 374 -17.73 28.59 3.71
N GLU A 375 -18.25 28.10 2.60
CA GLU A 375 -19.70 27.98 2.37
C GLU A 375 -20.09 26.51 2.25
N LEU A 376 -20.91 26.00 3.18
CA LEU A 376 -21.42 24.63 3.13
C LEU A 376 -22.67 24.58 2.25
N VAL A 377 -22.59 23.82 1.17
CA VAL A 377 -23.70 23.53 0.23
C VAL A 377 -24.02 22.03 0.13
N TYR A 378 -23.45 21.22 1.02
CA TYR A 378 -23.66 19.79 1.17
C TYR A 378 -23.52 19.43 2.65
N ASP A 379 -24.18 18.35 3.07
CA ASP A 379 -24.07 17.85 4.44
C ASP A 379 -22.61 17.51 4.76
N GLN A 380 -22.11 18.06 5.86
CA GLN A 380 -20.72 17.92 6.25
C GLN A 380 -20.58 17.98 7.77
N ASP A 381 -19.96 16.95 8.31
CA ASP A 381 -19.61 16.89 9.72
C ASP A 381 -18.12 17.19 9.89
N PHE A 382 -17.77 17.76 11.04
CA PHE A 382 -16.41 18.10 11.41
C PHE A 382 -16.12 17.59 12.82
N ALA A 383 -14.91 17.10 13.02
CA ALA A 383 -14.49 16.62 14.33
C ALA A 383 -13.08 17.08 14.71
N ALA A 384 -12.92 17.37 16.00
CA ALA A 384 -11.64 17.51 16.68
C ALA A 384 -11.56 16.56 17.88
N LYS A 385 -10.35 16.11 18.22
CA LYS A 385 -10.14 15.34 19.45
C LYS A 385 -10.12 16.23 20.69
N ASP A 386 -9.65 17.48 20.57
CA ASP A 386 -9.65 18.46 21.66
C ASP A 386 -10.57 19.66 21.36
N VAL A 387 -10.10 20.70 20.66
CA VAL A 387 -10.89 21.90 20.34
C VAL A 387 -11.18 22.00 18.85
N LEU A 388 -12.45 22.24 18.51
CA LEU A 388 -12.87 22.64 17.16
C LEU A 388 -13.21 24.13 17.16
N THR A 389 -12.47 24.91 16.39
CA THR A 389 -12.72 26.35 16.21
C THR A 389 -13.18 26.63 14.78
N VAL A 390 -14.26 27.38 14.61
CA VAL A 390 -14.61 28.01 13.33
C VAL A 390 -14.22 29.48 13.41
N ASP A 391 -13.16 29.85 12.69
CA ASP A 391 -12.57 31.19 12.67
C ASP A 391 -12.51 31.74 11.23
N PRO A 392 -13.60 32.31 10.72
CA PRO A 392 -13.68 32.76 9.33
C PRO A 392 -12.74 33.92 8.98
N ASP A 393 -12.31 34.70 9.97
CA ASP A 393 -11.39 35.84 9.84
C ASP A 393 -9.91 35.44 10.11
N GLY A 394 -9.67 34.20 10.57
CA GLY A 394 -8.35 33.73 11.02
C GLY A 394 -7.29 33.62 9.92
N GLU A 395 -7.71 33.46 8.66
CA GLU A 395 -6.81 33.43 7.51
C GLU A 395 -7.37 34.28 6.36
N ALA A 396 -6.50 35.07 5.72
CA ALA A 396 -6.88 35.89 4.58
C ALA A 396 -6.77 35.09 3.29
N GLY A 397 -7.86 34.99 2.51
CA GLY A 397 -7.79 34.43 1.17
C GLY A 397 -9.07 33.75 0.71
N ALA A 398 -8.93 33.07 -0.43
CA ALA A 398 -9.98 32.22 -0.96
C ALA A 398 -10.14 30.97 -0.10
N SER A 399 -11.37 30.56 0.18
CA SER A 399 -11.65 29.31 0.89
C SER A 399 -10.99 28.15 0.17
N PHE A 400 -10.43 27.22 0.94
CA PHE A 400 -9.95 25.97 0.38
C PHE A 400 -11.13 25.18 -0.22
N ALA A 401 -12.24 25.07 0.49
CA ALA A 401 -13.36 24.22 0.09
C ALA A 401 -14.19 24.84 -1.05
N GLU A 402 -14.75 23.98 -1.90
CA GLU A 402 -15.76 24.35 -2.89
C GLU A 402 -17.15 24.51 -2.23
N PRO A 403 -17.95 25.52 -2.64
CA PRO A 403 -17.62 26.58 -3.60
C PRO A 403 -16.58 27.55 -3.02
N VAL A 404 -15.65 27.98 -3.87
CA VAL A 404 -14.63 28.97 -3.48
C VAL A 404 -15.27 30.32 -3.18
N ILE A 405 -15.13 30.79 -1.94
CA ILE A 405 -15.54 32.12 -1.48
C ILE A 405 -14.30 32.93 -1.06
N ASN A 406 -14.39 34.27 -1.05
CA ASN A 406 -13.30 35.14 -0.58
C ASN A 406 -13.70 35.95 0.65
N GLU A 407 -14.98 35.92 0.99
CA GLU A 407 -15.53 36.58 2.14
C GLU A 407 -15.09 35.85 3.43
N PRO A 408 -14.74 36.58 4.50
CA PRO A 408 -14.40 35.99 5.78
C PRO A 408 -15.67 35.57 6.52
N ARG A 409 -16.35 34.54 5.99
CA ARG A 409 -17.57 33.99 6.57
C ARG A 409 -17.54 32.48 6.53
N PHE A 410 -18.16 31.86 7.52
CA PHE A 410 -18.47 30.44 7.49
C PHE A 410 -19.99 30.29 7.49
N THR A 411 -20.56 29.91 6.34
CA THR A 411 -22.02 29.85 6.16
C THR A 411 -22.50 28.41 6.01
N VAL A 412 -23.50 28.01 6.79
CA VAL A 412 -24.25 26.76 6.59
C VAL A 412 -25.56 27.06 5.87
N ASN A 413 -25.70 26.64 4.61
CA ASN A 413 -26.85 27.01 3.77
C ASN A 413 -28.15 26.26 4.11
N GLU A 414 -29.27 26.76 3.57
CA GLU A 414 -30.59 26.14 3.71
C GLU A 414 -30.57 24.67 3.26
N GLY A 415 -31.21 23.80 4.05
CA GLY A 415 -31.31 22.37 3.74
C GLY A 415 -30.05 21.57 4.04
N ILE A 416 -28.98 22.21 4.53
CA ILE A 416 -27.72 21.55 4.88
C ILE A 416 -27.70 21.18 6.36
N THR A 417 -27.24 19.96 6.64
CA THR A 417 -26.95 19.46 7.98
C THR A 417 -25.44 19.46 8.23
N ALA A 418 -25.03 20.04 9.36
CA ALA A 418 -23.64 20.02 9.79
C ALA A 418 -23.53 19.75 11.29
N GLU A 419 -22.79 18.71 11.65
CA GLU A 419 -22.37 18.44 13.03
C GLU A 419 -20.93 18.94 13.25
N PHE A 420 -20.74 19.71 14.32
CA PHE A 420 -19.43 20.12 14.82
C PHE A 420 -19.18 19.40 16.14
N ARG A 421 -18.21 18.51 16.15
CA ARG A 421 -17.91 17.64 17.29
C ARG A 421 -16.51 17.90 17.80
N ALA A 422 -16.35 18.00 19.12
CA ALA A 422 -15.03 18.16 19.73
C ALA A 422 -14.96 17.52 21.12
N GLY A 423 -13.77 17.19 21.60
CA GLY A 423 -13.59 16.60 22.93
C GLY A 423 -13.80 17.57 24.08
N ALA A 424 -13.27 18.79 23.95
CA ALA A 424 -13.29 19.80 24.99
C ALA A 424 -14.22 20.97 24.65
N ALA A 425 -14.12 21.52 23.43
CA ALA A 425 -14.87 22.72 23.07
C ALA A 425 -15.15 22.82 21.56
N VAL A 426 -16.35 23.32 21.23
CA VAL A 426 -16.69 23.83 19.89
C VAL A 426 -16.85 25.34 20.00
N VAL A 427 -16.04 26.08 19.27
CA VAL A 427 -15.97 27.55 19.31
C VAL A 427 -16.38 28.11 17.95
N PHE A 428 -17.41 28.95 17.93
CA PHE A 428 -17.82 29.70 16.74
C PHE A 428 -17.43 31.17 16.91
N GLU A 429 -16.42 31.61 16.18
CA GLU A 429 -15.98 33.01 16.17
C GLU A 429 -16.89 33.88 15.27
N PRO A 430 -16.79 35.23 15.35
CA PRO A 430 -17.54 36.12 14.46
C PRO A 430 -17.38 35.76 12.98
N GLY A 431 -18.48 35.84 12.23
CA GLY A 431 -18.54 35.44 10.82
C GLY A 431 -19.14 34.05 10.58
N PHE A 432 -19.39 33.27 11.63
CA PHE A 432 -20.20 32.06 11.53
C PHE A 432 -21.69 32.40 11.35
N GLU A 433 -22.31 31.86 10.30
CA GLU A 433 -23.68 32.16 9.88
C GLU A 433 -24.46 30.87 9.58
N THR A 434 -25.68 30.77 10.12
CA THR A 434 -26.62 29.68 9.78
C THR A 434 -27.79 30.26 9.00
N ILE A 435 -28.02 29.78 7.79
CA ILE A 435 -29.12 30.24 6.95
C ILE A 435 -30.42 29.54 7.40
N PRO A 436 -31.56 30.25 7.49
CA PRO A 436 -32.84 29.63 7.85
C PRO A 436 -33.11 28.37 7.03
N GLY A 437 -33.38 27.26 7.72
CA GLY A 437 -33.57 25.94 7.11
C GLY A 437 -32.34 25.02 7.13
N SER A 438 -31.17 25.50 7.59
CA SER A 438 -30.03 24.65 7.94
C SER A 438 -30.24 23.92 9.27
N THR A 439 -29.61 22.76 9.45
CA THR A 439 -29.50 22.07 10.75
C THR A 439 -28.05 22.08 11.22
N VAL A 440 -27.76 22.80 12.30
CA VAL A 440 -26.42 22.84 12.90
C VAL A 440 -26.46 22.27 14.30
N THR A 441 -25.59 21.32 14.57
CA THR A 441 -25.43 20.71 15.89
C THR A 441 -23.98 20.89 16.35
N ALA A 442 -23.78 21.35 17.59
CA ALA A 442 -22.47 21.37 18.24
C ALA A 442 -22.48 20.37 19.40
N VAL A 443 -21.52 19.44 19.41
CA VAL A 443 -21.46 18.31 20.34
C VAL A 443 -20.10 18.28 21.02
N ILE A 444 -20.11 18.14 22.34
CA ILE A 444 -18.92 17.76 23.11
C ILE A 444 -18.92 16.23 23.23
N ASP A 445 -18.00 15.57 22.55
CA ASP A 445 -17.86 14.12 22.56
C ASP A 445 -17.04 13.69 23.79
N PRO A 446 -17.61 12.89 24.71
CA PRO A 446 -16.92 12.49 25.93
C PRO A 446 -15.70 11.57 25.67
N LEU A 447 -15.53 11.04 24.46
CA LEU A 447 -14.32 10.29 24.08
C LEU A 447 -13.10 11.22 24.01
N GLY A 448 -13.27 12.49 23.61
CA GLY A 448 -12.17 13.45 23.46
C GLY A 448 -10.98 12.90 22.68
N CYS A 449 -9.81 12.83 23.33
CA CYS A 449 -8.60 12.28 22.71
C CYS A 449 -8.72 10.81 22.28
N ASP A 450 -9.66 10.05 22.85
CA ASP A 450 -9.96 8.67 22.47
C ASP A 450 -10.93 8.58 21.26
N LEU A 451 -11.37 9.72 20.71
CA LEU A 451 -12.23 9.75 19.52
C LEU A 451 -11.48 9.14 18.33
N THR A 452 -11.94 7.98 17.88
CA THR A 452 -11.56 7.39 16.60
C THR A 452 -12.48 7.92 15.51
N TYR A 453 -11.95 8.79 14.66
CA TYR A 453 -12.70 9.42 13.58
C TYR A 453 -12.64 8.62 12.26
N ARG A 454 -11.60 7.79 12.08
CA ARG A 454 -11.61 6.78 11.02
C ARG A 454 -12.70 5.78 11.32
N ALA A 455 -13.61 5.55 10.37
CA ALA A 455 -14.27 4.26 10.30
C ALA A 455 -13.15 3.20 10.36
N PRO A 456 -13.19 2.23 11.30
CA PRO A 456 -12.28 1.10 11.18
C PRO A 456 -12.50 0.55 9.77
N ALA A 457 -11.43 0.48 8.95
CA ALA A 457 -11.50 -0.14 7.64
C ALA A 457 -12.34 -1.41 7.80
N MET A 458 -13.50 -1.41 7.14
CA MET A 458 -14.57 -2.35 7.48
C MET A 458 -13.98 -3.76 7.42
N VAL A 459 -14.07 -4.46 8.55
CA VAL A 459 -13.62 -5.84 8.84
C VAL A 459 -13.02 -6.56 7.63
N LEU A 460 -11.70 -6.75 7.67
CA LEU A 460 -10.93 -7.71 6.88
C LEU A 460 -11.81 -8.87 6.44
N THR A 461 -12.16 -8.91 5.15
CA THR A 461 -12.84 -10.03 4.51
C THR A 461 -11.88 -11.20 4.29
N GLY A 462 -11.10 -11.55 5.31
CA GLY A 462 -10.03 -12.54 5.18
C GLY A 462 -9.06 -12.23 4.02
N PRO A 463 -8.23 -13.22 3.64
CA PRO A 463 -7.20 -13.03 2.62
C PRO A 463 -7.79 -12.78 1.24
N THR A 464 -7.17 -11.89 0.46
CA THR A 464 -7.50 -11.69 -0.96
C THR A 464 -6.78 -12.72 -1.80
N TYR A 465 -7.51 -13.68 -2.35
CA TYR A 465 -6.94 -14.78 -3.15
C TYR A 465 -6.78 -14.40 -4.62
N ALA A 466 -5.54 -14.39 -5.11
CA ALA A 466 -5.22 -14.26 -6.53
C ALA A 466 -4.88 -15.63 -7.15
N ASN A 467 -5.24 -15.83 -8.43
CA ASN A 467 -4.90 -17.03 -9.18
C ASN A 467 -3.58 -16.83 -9.93
N VAL A 468 -2.48 -16.87 -9.19
CA VAL A 468 -1.14 -16.83 -9.79
C VAL A 468 -0.67 -18.27 -10.01
N GLN A 469 -0.32 -18.63 -11.25
CA GLN A 469 0.55 -19.79 -11.47
C GLN A 469 1.93 -19.40 -10.95
N GLU A 470 2.42 -20.06 -9.90
CA GLU A 470 3.76 -19.78 -9.40
C GLU A 470 4.76 -19.88 -10.56
N PRO A 471 5.65 -18.88 -10.74
CA PRO A 471 6.74 -19.02 -11.69
C PRO A 471 7.48 -20.31 -11.37
N ARG A 472 7.82 -21.12 -12.38
CA ARG A 472 8.61 -22.34 -12.18
C ARG A 472 9.84 -21.98 -11.36
N GLU A 473 9.90 -22.40 -10.11
CA GLU A 473 11.08 -22.21 -9.28
C GLU A 473 12.28 -22.82 -10.03
N ALA A 474 13.24 -21.96 -10.40
CA ALA A 474 14.59 -22.46 -10.64
C ALA A 474 15.08 -23.00 -9.29
N PRO A 475 15.68 -24.20 -9.25
CA PRO A 475 16.04 -24.84 -7.99
C PRO A 475 17.04 -23.97 -7.24
N VAL A 476 16.61 -23.38 -6.13
CA VAL A 476 17.48 -22.70 -5.19
C VAL A 476 18.28 -23.78 -4.46
N VAL A 477 19.59 -23.80 -4.67
CA VAL A 477 20.52 -24.56 -3.83
C VAL A 477 20.62 -23.80 -2.51
N ASP A 478 19.91 -24.31 -1.50
CA ASP A 478 20.00 -23.82 -0.13
C ASP A 478 21.40 -24.10 0.43
N THR A 479 22.20 -23.05 0.59
CA THR A 479 23.36 -23.05 1.47
C THR A 479 23.24 -21.87 2.41
N THR A 480 22.51 -22.02 3.51
CA THR A 480 23.09 -22.21 4.86
C THR A 480 22.02 -21.92 5.90
N ALA A 481 21.60 -22.98 6.60
CA ALA A 481 20.82 -22.87 7.82
C ALA A 481 21.60 -22.06 8.86
N VAL A 482 21.10 -20.87 9.18
CA VAL A 482 21.44 -20.17 10.42
C VAL A 482 20.36 -20.55 11.43
N ASP A 483 20.79 -21.31 12.43
CA ASP A 483 20.02 -21.70 13.60
C ASP A 483 19.64 -20.44 14.41
N LEU A 484 18.34 -20.10 14.41
CA LEU A 484 17.75 -19.12 15.31
C LEU A 484 16.91 -19.88 16.34
N SER A 485 17.59 -20.45 17.33
CA SER A 485 16.97 -20.82 18.59
C SER A 485 17.31 -19.78 19.65
N GLU A 486 16.31 -18.98 20.01
CA GLU A 486 15.88 -18.67 21.39
C GLU A 486 15.18 -17.30 21.43
N GLU A 487 13.85 -17.31 21.46
CA GLU A 487 13.12 -16.36 22.30
C GLU A 487 11.95 -17.07 22.99
N ILE A 488 12.05 -17.12 24.31
CA ILE A 488 11.06 -17.62 25.25
C ILE A 488 10.03 -16.51 25.47
N GLY A 489 8.75 -16.73 25.10
CA GLY A 489 7.72 -15.75 25.45
C GLY A 489 6.29 -16.00 24.98
N THR A 490 5.63 -17.06 25.48
CA THR A 490 4.27 -17.08 26.09
C THR A 490 3.60 -18.45 25.90
N HIS A 491 3.28 -19.11 27.02
CA HIS A 491 2.71 -20.46 27.08
C HIS A 491 1.26 -20.50 26.55
N LYS A 492 1.09 -20.80 25.26
CA LYS A 492 -0.19 -21.27 24.68
C LYS A 492 -0.03 -22.68 24.14
N ASP A 493 -1.14 -23.42 24.04
CA ASP A 493 -1.18 -24.69 23.31
C ASP A 493 -0.76 -24.40 21.85
N ASP A 494 0.25 -25.11 21.34
CA ASP A 494 0.80 -24.89 20.00
C ASP A 494 0.66 -26.15 19.13
N VAL A 495 0.46 -25.95 17.83
CA VAL A 495 0.24 -27.02 16.85
C VAL A 495 1.06 -26.73 15.60
N HIS A 496 1.98 -27.64 15.28
CA HIS A 496 2.69 -27.64 14.02
C HIS A 496 2.30 -28.84 13.18
N PHE A 497 2.24 -28.64 11.87
CA PHE A 497 2.04 -29.70 10.89
C PHE A 497 3.30 -29.83 10.04
N LEU A 498 3.87 -31.03 10.02
CA LEU A 498 5.07 -31.36 9.26
C LEU A 498 4.69 -32.42 8.23
N HIS A 499 4.94 -32.17 6.95
CA HIS A 499 4.69 -33.12 5.87
C HIS A 499 6.02 -33.58 5.28
N ASP A 500 6.28 -34.89 5.36
CA ASP A 500 7.39 -35.54 4.68
C ASP A 500 6.86 -36.26 3.44
N GLN A 501 7.06 -35.62 2.28
CA GLN A 501 6.63 -36.15 0.99
C GLN A 501 7.38 -37.43 0.61
N VAL A 502 8.63 -37.59 1.04
CA VAL A 502 9.48 -38.74 0.68
C VAL A 502 9.13 -39.95 1.54
N ALA A 503 8.83 -39.73 2.82
CA ALA A 503 8.43 -40.79 3.73
C ALA A 503 6.94 -41.14 3.64
N HIS A 504 6.13 -40.39 2.87
CA HIS A 504 4.66 -40.48 2.84
C HIS A 504 4.03 -40.41 4.23
N VAL A 505 4.55 -39.55 5.10
CA VAL A 505 4.07 -39.35 6.46
C VAL A 505 3.83 -37.88 6.72
N ALA A 506 2.71 -37.56 7.37
CA ALA A 506 2.52 -36.27 8.01
C ALA A 506 2.56 -36.42 9.53
N THR A 507 3.14 -35.46 10.23
CA THR A 507 3.19 -35.42 11.70
C THR A 507 2.55 -34.15 12.20
N VAL A 508 1.52 -34.29 13.05
CA VAL A 508 0.98 -33.19 13.85
C VAL A 508 1.74 -33.16 15.17
N ARG A 509 2.57 -32.14 15.37
CA ARG A 509 3.27 -31.89 16.62
C ARG A 509 2.48 -30.92 17.48
N LEU A 510 2.16 -31.34 18.70
CA LEU A 510 1.36 -30.58 19.66
C LEU A 510 2.24 -30.25 20.86
N THR A 511 2.21 -29.01 21.33
CA THR A 511 2.76 -28.64 22.64
C THR A 511 1.62 -28.15 23.51
N LEU A 512 1.20 -28.95 24.48
CA LEU A 512 0.02 -28.69 25.30
C LEU A 512 0.42 -28.14 26.66
N VAL A 513 -0.12 -26.98 27.03
CA VAL A 513 0.07 -26.33 28.34
C VAL A 513 -0.91 -26.86 29.39
N GLN A 514 -2.02 -27.46 28.96
CA GLN A 514 -2.98 -28.22 29.78
C GLN A 514 -3.46 -29.48 29.03
N GLY A 515 -3.97 -30.49 29.75
CA GLY A 515 -4.47 -31.70 29.08
C GLY A 515 -5.68 -31.43 28.18
N ARG A 516 -5.69 -31.93 26.94
CA ARG A 516 -6.74 -31.70 25.93
C ARG A 516 -7.21 -32.98 25.28
N SER A 517 -8.47 -33.00 24.84
CA SER A 517 -8.98 -34.02 23.92
C SER A 517 -8.72 -33.57 22.50
N VAL A 518 -7.89 -34.30 21.76
CA VAL A 518 -7.48 -33.93 20.41
C VAL A 518 -8.12 -34.85 19.37
N ARG A 519 -8.69 -34.25 18.32
CA ARG A 519 -9.16 -34.96 17.12
C ARG A 519 -8.36 -34.48 15.92
N VAL A 520 -8.00 -35.40 15.03
CA VAL A 520 -7.36 -35.09 13.75
C VAL A 520 -8.16 -35.72 12.62
N GLU A 521 -8.42 -34.95 11.57
CA GLU A 521 -9.09 -35.40 10.35
C GLU A 521 -8.32 -34.90 9.14
N LEU A 522 -8.22 -35.74 8.12
CA LEU A 522 -7.70 -35.40 6.82
C LEU A 522 -8.84 -35.45 5.81
N SER A 523 -8.99 -34.42 5.00
CA SER A 523 -9.97 -34.37 3.90
C SER A 523 -9.30 -34.03 2.57
N ASP A 524 -9.87 -34.51 1.47
CA ASP A 524 -9.45 -34.11 0.12
C ASP A 524 -9.86 -32.67 -0.22
N ALA A 525 -9.48 -32.22 -1.43
CA ALA A 525 -9.78 -30.88 -1.95
C ALA A 525 -11.28 -30.52 -1.99
N LEU A 526 -12.16 -31.53 -2.00
CA LEU A 526 -13.62 -31.36 -2.02
C LEU A 526 -14.22 -31.41 -0.60
N GLY A 527 -13.38 -31.48 0.43
CA GLY A 527 -13.78 -31.54 1.83
C GLY A 527 -14.28 -32.92 2.27
N LYS A 528 -14.08 -33.97 1.46
CA LYS A 528 -14.46 -35.34 1.85
C LYS A 528 -13.38 -35.92 2.76
N PRO A 529 -13.73 -36.46 3.95
CA PRO A 529 -12.75 -37.04 4.86
C PRO A 529 -12.15 -38.31 4.24
N VAL A 530 -10.82 -38.35 4.17
CA VAL A 530 -10.02 -39.48 3.67
C VAL A 530 -9.33 -40.23 4.80
N MET A 531 -9.09 -39.57 5.93
CA MET A 531 -8.58 -40.20 7.16
C MET A 531 -9.13 -39.50 8.40
N GLN A 532 -9.40 -40.24 9.46
CA GLN A 532 -9.79 -39.68 10.75
C GLN A 532 -9.11 -40.46 11.87
N ARG A 533 -8.50 -39.74 12.82
CA ARG A 533 -8.09 -40.33 14.09
C ARG A 533 -9.19 -40.12 15.14
N PRO A 534 -9.48 -41.14 15.96
CA PRO A 534 -10.43 -41.00 17.05
C PRO A 534 -9.93 -39.96 18.07
N VAL A 535 -10.87 -39.32 18.75
CA VAL A 535 -10.58 -38.34 19.81
C VAL A 535 -9.74 -39.01 20.89
N ALA A 536 -8.56 -38.47 21.19
CA ALA A 536 -7.68 -38.98 22.22
C ALA A 536 -7.37 -37.91 23.27
N PRO A 537 -7.53 -38.19 24.58
CA PRO A 537 -7.05 -37.29 25.62
C PRO A 537 -5.52 -37.34 25.70
N LEU A 538 -4.87 -36.19 25.56
CA LEU A 538 -3.43 -36.01 25.67
C LEU A 538 -3.10 -35.16 26.92
N PRO A 539 -2.11 -35.56 27.74
CA PRO A 539 -1.69 -34.79 28.91
C PRO A 539 -0.85 -33.55 28.51
N VAL A 540 -0.49 -32.72 29.49
CA VAL A 540 0.48 -31.63 29.32
C VAL A 540 1.79 -32.15 28.76
N GLY A 541 2.40 -31.40 27.84
CA GLY A 541 3.68 -31.73 27.22
C GLY A 541 3.62 -31.79 25.69
N SER A 542 4.72 -32.23 25.07
CA SER A 542 4.83 -32.34 23.62
C SER A 542 4.42 -33.73 23.12
N HIS A 543 3.63 -33.78 22.05
CA HIS A 543 3.11 -35.01 21.45
C HIS A 543 3.23 -34.96 19.93
N ASP A 544 3.75 -36.03 19.34
CA ASP A 544 3.79 -36.20 17.88
C ASP A 544 2.74 -37.22 17.46
N LEU A 545 1.81 -36.80 16.60
CA LEU A 545 0.77 -37.65 16.01
C LEU A 545 1.07 -37.87 14.54
N SER A 546 1.64 -39.03 14.21
CA SER A 546 1.88 -39.42 12.82
C SER A 546 0.59 -39.85 12.11
N LEU A 547 0.51 -39.50 10.83
CA LEU A 547 -0.52 -39.82 9.85
C LEU A 547 0.18 -40.47 8.66
N GLU A 548 -0.08 -41.76 8.45
CA GLU A 548 0.43 -42.50 7.29
C GLU A 548 -0.36 -42.07 6.05
N LEU A 549 0.32 -41.56 5.02
CA LEU A 549 -0.32 -41.03 3.81
C LEU A 549 -0.31 -42.04 2.64
N ASP A 550 0.19 -43.25 2.90
CA ASP A 550 0.21 -44.35 1.94
C ASP A 550 -1.19 -44.63 1.36
N GLY A 551 -1.29 -44.58 0.04
CA GLY A 551 -2.52 -44.85 -0.70
C GLY A 551 -3.44 -43.64 -0.92
N LEU A 552 -3.03 -42.44 -0.50
CA LEU A 552 -3.65 -41.19 -0.96
C LEU A 552 -3.14 -40.84 -2.36
N SER A 553 -4.05 -40.51 -3.28
CA SER A 553 -3.69 -40.08 -4.64
C SER A 553 -3.03 -38.71 -4.62
N THR A 554 -2.24 -38.39 -5.66
CA THR A 554 -1.73 -37.03 -5.86
C THR A 554 -2.86 -36.01 -5.78
N GLY A 555 -2.71 -34.98 -4.95
CA GLY A 555 -3.73 -33.95 -4.78
C GLY A 555 -3.56 -33.09 -3.55
N ILE A 556 -4.46 -32.12 -3.41
CA ILE A 556 -4.52 -31.22 -2.26
C ILE A 556 -5.33 -31.87 -1.14
N TYR A 557 -4.78 -31.82 0.07
CA TYR A 557 -5.44 -32.30 1.28
C TYR A 557 -5.43 -31.25 2.39
N PHE A 558 -6.42 -31.34 3.27
CA PHE A 558 -6.58 -30.48 4.43
C PHE A 558 -6.57 -31.32 5.71
N CYS A 559 -5.61 -31.07 6.60
CA CYS A 559 -5.56 -31.64 7.95
C CYS A 559 -6.23 -30.67 8.93
N LYS A 560 -7.29 -31.12 9.59
CA LYS A 560 -8.01 -30.37 10.62
C LYS A 560 -7.68 -30.96 11.99
N VAL A 561 -7.26 -30.12 12.92
CA VAL A 561 -6.92 -30.48 14.30
C VAL A 561 -7.85 -29.75 15.25
N TRP A 562 -8.70 -30.48 15.98
CA TRP A 562 -9.56 -29.92 17.01
C TRP A 562 -8.97 -30.18 18.38
N MET A 563 -8.73 -29.10 19.12
CA MET A 563 -8.47 -29.12 20.57
C MET A 563 -9.62 -28.48 21.36
N ASP A 564 -10.43 -27.65 20.67
CA ASP A 564 -11.59 -26.91 21.16
C ASP A 564 -12.69 -26.84 20.05
N ALA A 565 -13.69 -25.97 20.16
CA ALA A 565 -14.83 -25.89 19.25
C ALA A 565 -14.46 -25.54 17.78
N SER A 566 -13.36 -24.83 17.57
CA SER A 566 -12.86 -24.44 16.25
C SER A 566 -11.57 -25.20 15.91
N PRO A 567 -11.48 -25.86 14.74
CA PRO A 567 -10.25 -26.54 14.33
C PRO A 567 -9.19 -25.56 13.84
N GLN A 568 -7.92 -25.92 14.05
CA GLN A 568 -6.82 -25.41 13.23
C GLN A 568 -6.75 -26.24 11.94
N VAL A 569 -6.48 -25.61 10.80
CA VAL A 569 -6.53 -26.25 9.49
C VAL A 569 -5.22 -26.03 8.75
N PHE A 570 -4.60 -27.12 8.30
CA PHE A 570 -3.35 -27.14 7.56
C PHE A 570 -3.59 -27.71 6.16
N LYS A 571 -3.11 -27.04 5.12
CA LYS A 571 -3.19 -27.50 3.73
C LYS A 571 -1.83 -28.08 3.31
N PHE A 572 -1.84 -29.21 2.60
CA PHE A 572 -0.62 -29.75 1.98
C PHE A 572 -0.95 -30.44 0.65
N ILE A 573 0.09 -30.68 -0.15
CA ILE A 573 0.01 -31.37 -1.45
C ILE A 573 0.68 -32.73 -1.28
N GLN A 574 -0.08 -33.81 -1.43
CA GLN A 574 0.47 -35.16 -1.56
C GLN A 574 0.80 -35.39 -3.03
N ASP A 575 2.00 -35.87 -3.32
CA ASP A 575 2.40 -36.29 -4.66
C ASP A 575 2.74 -37.79 -4.68
N GLU A 576 2.52 -38.41 -5.85
CA GLU A 576 2.90 -39.77 -6.19
C GLU A 576 4.25 -39.68 -6.91
N ASN A 577 5.35 -39.62 -6.15
CA ASN A 577 6.65 -40.01 -6.70
C ASN A 577 6.91 -41.48 -6.36
#